data_AF-A0A072N5V8-F1
#
_entry.id   AF-A0A072N5V8-F1
#
_cell.length_a   1.000
_cell.length_b   1.000
_cell.length_c   1.000
_cell.angle_alpha   90.00
_cell.angle_beta   90.00
_cell.angle_gamma   90.00
#
_symmetry.space_group_name_H-M   'P 1'
#
loop_
_entity.id
_entity.type
_entity.pdbx_description
1 polymer ?
#
loop_
_entity_poly.entity_id
_entity_poly.type
_entity_poly.pdbx_seq_one_letter_code
_entity_poly.pdbx_strand_id
1 'polypeptide(L)'
;MRAAHLIRWSFTLSAAILLAGCLDDGGSGGNDANTGRLNYNGLSGLGYQTASQTGTTNAKGEFRYYPGETLSLRVGNLALVDSVPAQNYVTPLEFFANVRDALDTPGVDSEGLSTHKLTEQQLLYDNTLSNFTRFLISLNWTENVREGEGLDIRQRVIDQLNAALPNLTAPIDFTVTEPEFTAGGTTPSPANQLLAAICFYPADDELCEDPPTPEEIANAPERPENEEDWDPDVEYRQDLQAKRDRILEAVRTLEDIDEEDARTYLTRELNAISTDVANRYYLDNHVASHPATDTGIKSVSIRKIGGTPALADIEAISTRPSDVVIHSADWQGAAVEYFVSGESGGESELVLSFRPEGTYRWVRKQLRVIIR
;
A
#
# COMPACT_ATOMS: atom_id res chain seq x y z
N MET A 1 -47.14 -0.30 -82.48
CA MET A 1 -46.08 -1.32 -82.54
C MET A 1 -45.15 -1.09 -81.36
N ARG A 2 -44.92 -2.15 -80.56
CA ARG A 2 -43.80 -2.46 -79.64
C ARG A 2 -43.05 -1.25 -79.00
N ALA A 3 -43.24 -0.93 -77.72
CA ALA A 3 -42.73 -1.59 -76.51
C ALA A 3 -41.23 -1.35 -76.21
N ALA A 4 -40.97 -1.13 -74.90
CA ALA A 4 -39.69 -1.22 -74.16
C ALA A 4 -38.90 0.11 -74.03
N HIS A 5 -38.36 0.56 -72.88
CA HIS A 5 -38.09 0.02 -71.52
C HIS A 5 -38.17 1.20 -70.51
N LEU A 6 -38.91 1.11 -69.39
CA LEU A 6 -38.50 0.67 -68.04
C LEU A 6 -37.34 1.47 -67.41
N ILE A 7 -37.65 2.44 -66.54
CA ILE A 7 -37.54 2.40 -65.06
C ILE A 7 -36.11 2.50 -64.50
N ARG A 8 -35.83 3.61 -63.82
CA ARG A 8 -35.36 3.60 -62.42
C ARG A 8 -35.69 4.93 -61.72
N TRP A 9 -36.70 4.86 -60.85
CA TRP A 9 -36.88 5.76 -59.72
C TRP A 9 -35.77 5.54 -58.69
N SER A 10 -35.31 6.61 -58.03
CA SER A 10 -35.45 6.76 -56.58
C SER A 10 -34.84 8.08 -56.10
N PHE A 11 -35.74 8.93 -55.62
CA PHE A 11 -35.57 10.13 -54.80
C PHE A 11 -34.98 9.78 -53.42
N THR A 12 -34.16 10.68 -52.84
CA THR A 12 -34.14 11.17 -51.43
C THR A 12 -32.79 11.88 -51.17
N LEU A 13 -32.67 13.18 -50.90
CA LEU A 13 -33.23 14.07 -49.86
C LEU A 13 -32.84 13.68 -48.43
N SER A 14 -32.04 14.54 -47.77
CA SER A 14 -31.82 14.75 -46.31
C SER A 14 -30.31 14.91 -46.02
N ALA A 15 -29.79 15.71 -45.09
CA ALA A 15 -30.30 16.79 -44.24
C ALA A 15 -29.04 17.50 -43.68
N ALA A 16 -29.15 18.79 -43.38
CA ALA A 16 -28.09 19.56 -42.73
C ALA A 16 -27.96 19.16 -41.24
N ILE A 17 -26.72 19.00 -40.77
CA ILE A 17 -26.38 19.05 -39.34
C ILE A 17 -25.22 20.04 -39.20
N LEU A 18 -25.52 21.15 -38.53
CA LEU A 18 -24.56 22.14 -38.06
C LEU A 18 -23.84 21.56 -36.83
N LEU A 19 -22.53 21.32 -36.94
CA LEU A 19 -21.66 21.05 -35.80
C LEU A 19 -20.83 22.30 -35.53
N ALA A 20 -21.22 23.05 -34.50
CA ALA A 20 -20.37 24.03 -33.83
C ALA A 20 -19.33 23.26 -32.99
N GLY A 21 -18.11 23.18 -33.49
CA GLY A 21 -16.95 22.74 -32.72
C GLY A 21 -16.32 23.93 -32.01
N CYS A 22 -16.50 24.01 -30.70
CA CYS A 22 -15.70 24.87 -29.84
C CYS A 22 -14.30 24.25 -29.73
N LEU A 23 -13.31 24.89 -30.36
CA LEU A 23 -11.90 24.66 -30.07
C LEU A 23 -11.61 25.29 -28.70
N ASP A 24 -11.66 24.47 -27.66
CA ASP A 24 -11.11 24.84 -26.35
C ASP A 24 -9.62 24.50 -26.33
N ASP A 25 -8.84 25.57 -26.31
CA ASP A 25 -7.38 25.60 -26.22
C ASP A 25 -7.00 25.47 -24.73
N GLY A 26 -6.89 24.22 -24.28
CA GLY A 26 -6.50 23.87 -22.92
C GLY A 26 -5.07 23.32 -22.88
N GLY A 27 -4.08 24.17 -23.12
CA GLY A 27 -2.67 23.85 -22.88
C GLY A 27 -2.42 23.53 -21.41
N SER A 28 -2.30 22.24 -21.08
CA SER A 28 -1.74 21.81 -19.80
C SER A 28 -0.25 21.57 -19.99
N GLY A 29 0.54 22.55 -19.58
CA GLY A 29 2.00 22.43 -19.49
C GLY A 29 2.36 21.19 -18.70
N GLY A 30 3.10 20.28 -19.32
CA GLY A 30 3.66 19.10 -18.66
C GLY A 30 4.61 19.55 -17.56
N ASN A 31 4.17 19.46 -16.31
CA ASN A 31 5.08 19.44 -15.18
C ASN A 31 5.72 18.05 -15.17
N ASP A 32 7.04 18.00 -15.38
CA ASP A 32 7.90 16.80 -15.29
C ASP A 32 7.99 16.21 -13.86
N ALA A 33 6.98 16.47 -13.01
CA ALA A 33 6.91 15.92 -11.67
C ALA A 33 6.48 14.45 -11.73
N ASN A 34 7.23 13.59 -11.03
CA ASN A 34 6.87 12.20 -10.86
C ASN A 34 5.70 12.07 -9.87
N THR A 35 4.90 11.02 -10.06
CA THR A 35 3.88 10.60 -9.10
C THR A 35 4.42 9.41 -8.32
N GLY A 36 4.50 9.54 -6.99
CA GLY A 36 4.81 8.45 -6.07
C GLY A 36 3.56 8.00 -5.34
N ARG A 37 3.63 6.85 -4.66
CA ARG A 37 2.52 6.26 -3.93
C ARG A 37 2.93 5.89 -2.51
N LEU A 38 2.14 6.32 -1.52
CA LEU A 38 2.22 5.82 -0.16
C LEU A 38 1.49 4.47 -0.06
N ASN A 39 2.24 3.41 0.22
CA ASN A 39 1.78 2.01 0.22
C ASN A 39 1.20 1.54 -1.14
N TYR A 40 0.91 0.25 -1.27
CA TYR A 40 0.42 -0.31 -2.53
C TYR A 40 -1.07 -0.10 -2.72
N ASN A 41 -1.89 -0.27 -1.70
CA ASN A 41 -3.33 -0.06 -1.79
C ASN A 41 -3.71 1.41 -1.57
N GLY A 42 -2.80 2.20 -0.99
CA GLY A 42 -2.92 3.64 -0.80
C GLY A 42 -3.10 4.03 0.67
N LEU A 43 -2.79 5.28 0.94
CA LEU A 43 -2.95 5.93 2.23
C LEU A 43 -3.47 7.35 1.98
N SER A 44 -4.78 7.52 2.10
CA SER A 44 -5.50 8.75 1.82
C SER A 44 -5.49 9.69 3.04
N GLY A 45 -5.59 11.00 2.79
CA GLY A 45 -5.79 11.98 3.86
C GLY A 45 -4.51 12.48 4.53
N LEU A 46 -3.33 12.06 4.07
CA LEU A 46 -2.06 12.60 4.55
C LEU A 46 -1.69 13.87 3.81
N GLY A 47 -1.39 14.93 4.55
CA GLY A 47 -0.69 16.07 4.02
C GLY A 47 0.76 15.69 3.70
N TYR A 48 1.23 16.00 2.49
CA TYR A 48 2.61 15.83 2.09
C TYR A 48 3.23 17.17 1.69
N GLN A 49 4.54 17.29 1.89
CA GLN A 49 5.35 18.41 1.45
C GLN A 49 6.69 17.90 0.93
N THR A 50 7.11 18.41 -0.23
CA THR A 50 8.48 18.33 -0.73
C THR A 50 9.06 19.73 -0.84
N ALA A 51 10.28 19.85 -1.37
CA ALA A 51 10.88 21.15 -1.64
C ALA A 51 10.07 21.99 -2.65
N SER A 52 9.31 21.35 -3.55
CA SER A 52 8.56 22.03 -4.61
C SER A 52 7.07 21.75 -4.65
N GLN A 53 6.58 20.72 -3.95
CA GLN A 53 5.18 20.29 -3.98
C GLN A 53 4.58 20.28 -2.59
N THR A 54 3.28 20.55 -2.50
CA THR A 54 2.48 20.34 -1.30
C THR A 54 1.10 19.86 -1.70
N GLY A 55 0.50 18.98 -0.91
CA GLY A 55 -0.87 18.56 -1.14
C GLY A 55 -1.34 17.56 -0.11
N THR A 56 -2.45 16.89 -0.43
CA THR A 56 -2.98 15.78 0.34
C THR A 56 -2.99 14.54 -0.54
N THR A 57 -2.63 13.39 0.02
CA THR A 57 -2.69 12.13 -0.71
C THR A 57 -4.13 11.74 -1.02
N ASN A 58 -4.35 11.24 -2.24
CA ASN A 58 -5.67 10.80 -2.70
C ASN A 58 -5.98 9.36 -2.24
N ALA A 59 -7.09 8.79 -2.70
CA ALA A 59 -7.48 7.41 -2.35
C ALA A 59 -6.43 6.34 -2.75
N LYS A 60 -5.59 6.63 -3.75
CA LYS A 60 -4.48 5.76 -4.12
C LYS A 60 -3.22 6.04 -3.30
N GLY A 61 -3.20 7.05 -2.42
CA GLY A 61 -1.98 7.46 -1.71
C GLY A 61 -0.99 8.22 -2.59
N GLU A 62 -1.44 8.81 -3.72
CA GLU A 62 -0.52 9.45 -4.66
C GLU A 62 -0.04 10.82 -4.16
N PHE A 63 1.24 11.10 -4.38
CA PHE A 63 1.88 12.40 -4.13
C PHE A 63 2.78 12.78 -5.32
N ARG A 64 3.06 14.07 -5.48
CA ARG A 64 3.96 14.58 -6.55
C ARG A 64 5.32 14.97 -5.98
N TYR A 65 6.38 14.69 -6.73
CA TYR A 65 7.76 15.01 -6.36
C TYR A 65 8.67 15.11 -7.58
N TYR A 66 9.82 15.76 -7.43
CA TYR A 66 10.94 15.63 -8.37
C TYR A 66 12.01 14.66 -7.85
N PRO A 67 12.73 13.94 -8.73
CA PRO A 67 13.81 13.05 -8.32
C PRO A 67 14.82 13.73 -7.38
N GLY A 68 15.15 13.06 -6.28
CA GLY A 68 16.08 13.55 -5.26
C GLY A 68 15.46 14.42 -4.16
N GLU A 69 14.17 14.75 -4.25
CA GLU A 69 13.45 15.41 -3.16
C GLU A 69 13.16 14.45 -1.99
N THR A 70 12.90 15.04 -0.82
CA THR A 70 12.37 14.34 0.35
C THR A 70 10.94 14.77 0.67
N LEU A 71 10.23 13.92 1.40
CA LEU A 71 8.86 14.06 1.85
C LEU A 71 8.84 14.34 3.35
N SER A 72 8.01 15.31 3.72
CA SER A 72 7.46 15.45 5.07
C SER A 72 5.99 15.06 5.03
N LEU A 73 5.56 14.20 5.97
CA LEU A 73 4.20 13.69 6.03
C LEU A 73 3.52 14.11 7.33
N ARG A 74 2.23 14.40 7.26
CA ARG A 74 1.41 14.83 8.40
C ARG A 74 -0.04 14.36 8.25
N VAL A 75 -0.71 14.17 9.38
CA VAL A 75 -2.19 14.03 9.44
C VAL A 75 -2.73 15.31 10.06
N GLY A 76 -3.41 16.15 9.28
CA GLY A 76 -3.81 17.48 9.76
C GLY A 76 -2.60 18.30 10.24
N ASN A 77 -2.62 18.65 11.53
CA ASN A 77 -1.56 19.39 12.22
C ASN A 77 -0.55 18.48 12.94
N LEU A 78 -0.77 17.16 12.97
CA LEU A 78 0.18 16.21 13.53
C LEU A 78 1.27 15.89 12.50
N ALA A 79 2.49 16.37 12.76
CA ALA A 79 3.66 15.94 12.00
C ALA A 79 3.95 14.46 12.29
N LEU A 80 4.02 13.64 11.25
CA LEU A 80 4.32 12.21 11.39
C LEU A 80 5.82 11.98 11.24
N VAL A 81 6.36 12.35 10.08
CA VAL A 81 7.74 12.06 9.69
C VAL A 81 8.26 13.14 8.76
N ASP A 82 9.59 13.26 8.69
CA ASP A 82 10.27 14.22 7.84
C ASP A 82 11.50 13.58 7.18
N SER A 83 12.01 14.20 6.11
CA SER A 83 13.21 13.77 5.40
C SER A 83 13.14 12.31 4.86
N VAL A 84 11.96 11.89 4.39
CA VAL A 84 11.76 10.59 3.74
C VAL A 84 12.06 10.69 2.25
N PRO A 85 12.95 9.89 1.64
CA PRO A 85 13.26 10.00 0.22
C PRO A 85 12.01 9.78 -0.64
N ALA A 86 11.74 10.71 -1.56
CA ALA A 86 10.62 10.61 -2.46
C ALA A 86 10.96 9.61 -3.59
N GLN A 87 10.10 8.61 -3.77
CA GLN A 87 10.26 7.56 -4.78
C GLN A 87 8.90 6.99 -5.22
N ASN A 88 8.91 6.05 -6.17
CA ASN A 88 7.68 5.50 -6.75
C ASN A 88 6.76 4.84 -5.71
N TYR A 89 7.34 4.07 -4.78
CA TYR A 89 6.63 3.50 -3.64
C TYR A 89 7.34 3.88 -2.35
N VAL A 90 6.62 4.48 -1.42
CA VAL A 90 7.11 4.78 -0.08
C VAL A 90 6.20 4.08 0.91
N THR A 91 6.78 3.34 1.83
CA THR A 91 6.08 2.61 2.90
C THR A 91 6.58 3.10 4.26
N PRO A 92 5.91 2.70 5.36
CA PRO A 92 6.42 2.97 6.70
C PRO A 92 7.87 2.50 6.95
N LEU A 93 8.40 1.53 6.18
CA LEU A 93 9.79 1.09 6.34
C LEU A 93 10.80 2.15 5.91
N GLU A 94 10.44 3.09 5.02
CA GLU A 94 11.32 4.18 4.60
C GLU A 94 11.25 5.43 5.50
N PHE A 95 10.35 5.43 6.49
CA PHE A 95 10.05 6.60 7.32
C PHE A 95 11.12 6.86 8.39
N PHE A 96 11.65 5.81 8.99
CA PHE A 96 12.64 5.91 10.05
C PHE A 96 14.02 5.56 9.51
N ALA A 97 15.01 6.42 9.76
CA ALA A 97 16.34 6.27 9.16
C ALA A 97 16.98 4.91 9.49
N ASN A 98 16.89 4.44 10.73
CA ASN A 98 17.44 3.14 11.13
C ASN A 98 16.78 1.96 10.39
N VAL A 99 15.46 2.01 10.18
CA VAL A 99 14.71 0.98 9.45
C VAL A 99 15.05 1.04 7.97
N ARG A 100 15.09 2.25 7.41
CA ARG A 100 15.40 2.51 6.01
C ARG A 100 16.81 2.06 5.64
N ASP A 101 17.81 2.41 6.46
CA ASP A 101 19.21 2.08 6.19
C ASP A 101 19.43 0.56 6.20
N ALA A 102 18.64 -0.20 6.97
CA ALA A 102 18.69 -1.65 6.96
C ALA A 102 18.17 -2.27 5.66
N LEU A 103 17.31 -1.57 4.89
CA LEU A 103 16.79 -2.06 3.60
C LEU A 103 17.86 -2.18 2.53
N ASP A 104 18.99 -1.49 2.68
CA ASP A 104 20.11 -1.55 1.73
C ASP A 104 20.83 -2.91 1.75
N THR A 105 20.64 -3.70 2.81
CA THR A 105 21.24 -5.03 2.96
C THR A 105 20.19 -6.12 2.73
N PRO A 106 20.24 -6.85 1.59
CA PRO A 106 19.34 -7.97 1.38
C PRO A 106 19.69 -9.14 2.30
N GLY A 107 18.68 -9.93 2.67
CA GLY A 107 18.87 -11.24 3.26
C GLY A 107 19.24 -12.26 2.18
N VAL A 108 19.79 -13.40 2.58
CA VAL A 108 20.10 -14.52 1.70
C VAL A 108 19.22 -15.70 2.10
N ASP A 109 18.50 -16.28 1.13
CA ASP A 109 17.60 -17.40 1.40
C ASP A 109 18.30 -18.76 1.37
N SER A 110 17.51 -19.83 1.50
CA SER A 110 18.01 -21.21 1.50
C SER A 110 18.68 -21.64 0.19
N GLU A 111 18.41 -20.95 -0.92
CA GLU A 111 19.04 -21.20 -2.22
C GLU A 111 20.39 -20.45 -2.36
N GLY A 112 20.76 -19.64 -1.35
CA GLY A 112 21.96 -18.82 -1.39
C GLY A 112 21.81 -17.55 -2.24
N LEU A 113 20.56 -17.15 -2.54
CA LEU A 113 20.26 -15.98 -3.36
C LEU A 113 19.76 -14.81 -2.49
N SER A 114 20.17 -13.61 -2.87
CA SER A 114 19.75 -12.36 -2.27
C SER A 114 18.25 -12.12 -2.46
N THR A 115 17.61 -11.65 -1.40
CA THR A 115 16.19 -11.28 -1.33
C THR A 115 15.95 -10.21 -0.27
N HIS A 116 15.17 -9.20 -0.62
CA HIS A 116 14.75 -8.16 0.33
C HIS A 116 13.65 -8.65 1.28
N LYS A 117 12.90 -9.71 0.92
CA LYS A 117 11.75 -10.18 1.71
C LYS A 117 12.13 -10.57 3.14
N LEU A 118 13.30 -11.18 3.32
CA LEU A 118 13.79 -11.59 4.64
C LEU A 118 14.13 -10.37 5.49
N THR A 119 14.80 -9.37 4.91
CA THR A 119 15.11 -8.10 5.57
C THR A 119 13.83 -7.37 5.95
N GLU A 120 12.88 -7.23 5.01
CA GLU A 120 11.57 -6.62 5.27
C GLU A 120 10.87 -7.30 6.46
N GLN A 121 10.76 -8.63 6.45
CA GLN A 121 10.12 -9.41 7.54
C GLN A 121 10.77 -9.18 8.90
N GLN A 122 12.10 -9.07 8.97
CA GLN A 122 12.80 -8.79 10.22
C GLN A 122 12.50 -7.37 10.73
N LEU A 123 12.45 -6.39 9.83
CA LEU A 123 12.18 -5.00 10.18
C LEU A 123 10.75 -4.78 10.68
N LEU A 124 9.80 -5.65 10.34
CA LEU A 124 8.43 -5.57 10.86
C LEU A 124 8.32 -5.79 12.38
N TYR A 125 9.40 -6.21 13.05
CA TYR A 125 9.49 -6.31 14.51
C TYR A 125 10.08 -5.07 15.18
N ASP A 126 10.40 -4.01 14.42
CA ASP A 126 10.83 -2.74 15.00
C ASP A 126 9.68 -2.08 15.79
N ASN A 127 9.93 -1.77 17.06
CA ASN A 127 8.93 -1.20 17.97
C ASN A 127 8.37 0.14 17.47
N THR A 128 9.22 1.02 16.94
CA THR A 128 8.80 2.33 16.45
C THR A 128 7.91 2.19 15.22
N LEU A 129 8.31 1.30 14.29
CA LEU A 129 7.52 0.96 13.11
C LEU A 129 6.17 0.35 13.48
N SER A 130 6.13 -0.56 14.45
CA SER A 130 4.91 -1.19 14.96
C SER A 130 3.94 -0.15 15.52
N ASN A 131 4.39 0.64 16.51
CA ASN A 131 3.59 1.71 17.13
C ASN A 131 3.05 2.70 16.10
N PHE A 132 3.91 3.14 15.18
CA PHE A 132 3.53 4.06 14.12
C PHE A 132 2.46 3.46 13.18
N THR A 133 2.63 2.20 12.78
CA THR A 133 1.70 1.53 11.87
C THR A 133 0.35 1.30 12.54
N ARG A 134 0.34 0.85 13.81
CA ARG A 134 -0.88 0.68 14.61
C ARG A 134 -1.67 1.98 14.73
N PHE A 135 -0.96 3.08 14.97
CA PHE A 135 -1.58 4.42 15.01
C PHE A 135 -2.18 4.85 13.67
N LEU A 136 -1.49 4.60 12.55
CA LEU A 136 -2.06 4.90 11.24
C LEU A 136 -3.30 4.06 10.93
N ILE A 137 -3.30 2.78 11.32
CA ILE A 137 -4.45 1.89 11.15
C ILE A 137 -5.62 2.35 12.02
N SER A 138 -5.39 2.73 13.28
CA SER A 138 -6.46 3.18 14.18
C SER A 138 -7.14 4.48 13.72
N LEU A 139 -6.43 5.33 12.97
CA LEU A 139 -6.97 6.53 12.32
C LEU A 139 -7.78 6.26 11.04
N ASN A 140 -7.76 5.03 10.52
CA ASN A 140 -8.52 4.66 9.33
C ASN A 140 -10.02 4.89 9.55
N TRP A 141 -10.78 5.27 8.53
CA TRP A 141 -12.23 5.45 8.72
C TRP A 141 -12.92 4.16 9.15
N THR A 142 -12.57 3.03 8.52
CA THR A 142 -13.03 1.71 8.96
C THR A 142 -12.08 1.15 10.00
N GLU A 143 -12.59 0.44 11.00
CA GLU A 143 -11.75 -0.17 12.03
C GLU A 143 -10.75 -1.18 11.42
N ASN A 144 -11.23 -1.98 10.47
CA ASN A 144 -10.43 -2.96 9.76
C ASN A 144 -10.06 -2.49 8.34
N VAL A 145 -8.87 -2.87 7.87
CA VAL A 145 -8.42 -2.65 6.48
C VAL A 145 -8.59 -3.94 5.69
N ARG A 146 -9.63 -4.00 4.84
CA ARG A 146 -9.90 -5.20 4.04
C ARG A 146 -8.83 -5.42 2.97
N GLU A 147 -8.73 -6.67 2.50
CA GLU A 147 -7.83 -7.01 1.38
C GLU A 147 -8.13 -6.16 0.14
N GLY A 148 -7.08 -5.56 -0.44
CA GLY A 148 -7.19 -4.67 -1.60
C GLY A 148 -7.62 -3.23 -1.28
N GLU A 149 -7.94 -2.92 -0.01
CA GLU A 149 -8.25 -1.56 0.44
C GLU A 149 -7.02 -0.89 1.09
N GLY A 150 -6.89 0.41 0.84
CA GLY A 150 -5.92 1.27 1.49
C GLY A 150 -6.47 1.87 2.79
N LEU A 151 -5.66 2.68 3.46
CA LEU A 151 -6.08 3.47 4.60
C LEU A 151 -6.79 4.75 4.12
N ASP A 152 -7.94 5.06 4.69
CA ASP A 152 -8.76 6.23 4.38
C ASP A 152 -8.93 7.13 5.61
N ILE A 153 -8.10 8.17 5.74
CA ILE A 153 -8.21 9.14 6.83
C ILE A 153 -9.05 10.32 6.35
N ARG A 154 -10.33 10.34 6.71
CA ARG A 154 -11.28 11.34 6.23
C ARG A 154 -11.07 12.70 6.89
N GLN A 155 -11.53 13.76 6.21
CA GLN A 155 -11.47 15.12 6.72
C GLN A 155 -12.09 15.28 8.12
N ARG A 156 -13.20 14.58 8.41
CA ARG A 156 -13.83 14.57 9.74
C ARG A 156 -12.91 14.03 10.84
N VAL A 157 -12.13 12.98 10.55
CA VAL A 157 -11.13 12.44 11.48
C VAL A 157 -10.03 13.49 11.69
N ILE A 158 -9.57 14.12 10.60
CA ILE A 158 -8.54 15.16 10.64
C ILE A 158 -8.98 16.39 11.46
N ASP A 159 -10.23 16.83 11.31
CA ASP A 159 -10.76 17.99 12.02
C ASP A 159 -10.85 17.74 13.52
N GLN A 160 -11.35 16.56 13.93
CA GLN A 160 -11.40 16.13 15.33
C GLN A 160 -10.00 15.95 15.93
N LEU A 161 -9.10 15.33 15.16
CA LEU A 161 -7.68 15.20 15.52
C LEU A 161 -7.07 16.58 15.80
N ASN A 162 -7.27 17.54 14.91
CA ASN A 162 -6.73 18.90 15.07
C ASN A 162 -7.29 19.61 16.31
N ALA A 163 -8.56 19.40 16.65
CA ALA A 163 -9.18 19.95 17.83
C ALA A 163 -8.65 19.31 19.14
N ALA A 164 -8.28 18.03 19.08
CA ALA A 164 -7.79 17.27 20.23
C ALA A 164 -6.30 17.49 20.52
N LEU A 165 -5.46 17.69 19.50
CA LEU A 165 -4.00 17.82 19.63
C LEU A 165 -3.53 18.79 20.74
N PRO A 166 -4.09 20.01 20.90
CA PRO A 166 -3.64 20.94 21.95
C PRO A 166 -3.95 20.49 23.38
N ASN A 167 -4.85 19.52 23.55
CA ASN A 167 -5.34 19.04 24.84
C ASN A 167 -4.64 17.76 25.31
N LEU A 168 -3.73 17.20 24.51
CA LEU A 168 -2.96 16.01 24.87
C LEU A 168 -2.01 16.32 26.03
N THR A 169 -1.83 15.36 26.94
CA THR A 169 -0.93 15.55 28.09
C THR A 169 0.55 15.64 27.70
N ALA A 170 0.91 15.06 26.54
CA ALA A 170 2.25 15.10 25.95
C ALA A 170 2.15 14.87 24.43
N PRO A 171 3.20 15.14 23.65
CA PRO A 171 3.26 14.72 22.25
C PRO A 171 3.17 13.20 22.09
N ILE A 172 2.69 12.74 20.94
CA ILE A 172 2.70 11.33 20.58
C ILE A 172 4.14 10.93 20.23
N ASP A 173 4.69 9.97 20.98
CA ASP A 173 6.03 9.43 20.78
C ASP A 173 5.93 7.95 20.39
N PHE A 174 6.33 7.62 19.17
CA PHE A 174 6.29 6.25 18.65
C PHE A 174 7.45 5.38 19.17
N THR A 175 8.47 5.98 19.80
CA THR A 175 9.70 5.30 20.24
C THR A 175 9.60 4.66 21.63
N VAL A 176 8.54 4.99 22.39
CA VAL A 176 8.27 4.39 23.70
C VAL A 176 7.93 2.90 23.57
N THR A 177 7.97 2.18 24.68
CA THR A 177 7.65 0.74 24.66
C THR A 177 6.18 0.51 24.30
N GLU A 178 5.85 -0.64 23.70
CA GLU A 178 4.46 -0.99 23.38
C GLU A 178 3.50 -0.74 24.57
N PRO A 179 3.75 -1.23 25.80
CA PRO A 179 2.80 -1.04 26.91
C PRO A 179 2.60 0.44 27.29
N GLU A 180 3.60 1.29 27.08
CA GLU A 180 3.48 2.74 27.29
C GLU A 180 2.70 3.39 26.15
N PHE A 181 2.90 2.93 24.91
CA PHE A 181 2.22 3.44 23.73
C PHE A 181 0.74 3.09 23.71
N THR A 182 0.39 1.88 24.15
CA THR A 182 -0.99 1.35 24.16
C THR A 182 -1.72 1.58 25.47
N ALA A 183 -1.08 2.24 26.46
CA ALA A 183 -1.66 2.47 27.77
C ALA A 183 -3.07 3.06 27.67
N GLY A 184 -4.06 2.37 28.23
CA GLY A 184 -5.46 2.80 28.31
C GLY A 184 -5.89 3.17 29.74
N GLY A 185 -7.20 3.16 29.99
CA GLY A 185 -7.78 3.31 31.32
C GLY A 185 -7.60 4.71 31.92
N THR A 186 -7.12 4.77 33.17
CA THR A 186 -7.08 6.02 33.96
C THR A 186 -5.92 6.94 33.61
N THR A 187 -4.86 6.41 33.00
CA THR A 187 -3.69 7.17 32.54
C THR A 187 -3.38 6.76 31.10
N PRO A 188 -4.26 7.13 30.15
CA PRO A 188 -4.08 6.73 28.76
C PRO A 188 -2.86 7.41 28.14
N SER A 189 -2.22 6.72 27.20
CA SER A 189 -1.15 7.28 26.38
C SER A 189 -1.65 8.48 25.57
N PRO A 190 -0.78 9.39 25.11
CA PRO A 190 -1.18 10.49 24.25
C PRO A 190 -1.91 10.03 22.97
N ALA A 191 -1.57 8.85 22.43
CA ALA A 191 -2.24 8.29 21.27
C ALA A 191 -3.67 7.83 21.61
N ASN A 192 -3.88 7.14 22.72
CA ASN A 192 -5.23 6.75 23.17
C ASN A 192 -6.07 7.95 23.61
N GLN A 193 -5.46 9.01 24.18
CA GLN A 193 -6.14 10.28 24.44
C GLN A 193 -6.66 10.92 23.14
N LEU A 194 -5.85 10.86 22.07
CA LEU A 194 -6.26 11.37 20.77
C LEU A 194 -7.40 10.54 20.17
N LEU A 195 -7.30 9.21 20.19
CA LEU A 195 -8.35 8.33 19.65
C LEU A 195 -9.67 8.49 20.41
N ALA A 196 -9.62 8.66 21.73
CA ALA A 196 -10.80 8.92 22.56
C ALA A 196 -11.54 10.23 22.20
N ALA A 197 -10.87 11.17 21.53
CA ALA A 197 -11.45 12.42 21.09
C ALA A 197 -11.96 12.39 19.63
N ILE A 198 -11.90 11.24 18.96
CA ILE A 198 -12.29 11.09 17.54
C ILE A 198 -13.47 10.13 17.42
N CYS A 199 -14.58 10.62 16.88
CA CYS A 199 -15.68 9.77 16.42
C CYS A 199 -15.47 9.33 14.96
N PHE A 200 -15.45 8.02 14.72
CA PHE A 200 -15.28 7.39 13.41
C PHE A 200 -16.61 7.10 12.69
N TYR A 201 -17.68 7.77 13.11
CA TYR A 201 -19.03 7.64 12.55
C TYR A 201 -19.50 8.96 11.91
N PRO A 202 -20.54 8.93 11.05
CA PRO A 202 -21.19 10.13 10.53
C PRO A 202 -21.56 11.15 11.62
N ALA A 203 -21.68 12.42 11.26
CA ALA A 203 -21.89 13.48 12.24
C ALA A 203 -23.21 13.41 13.01
N ASP A 204 -24.20 12.74 12.41
CA ASP A 204 -25.55 12.48 12.90
C ASP A 204 -25.71 11.10 13.54
N ASP A 205 -24.62 10.36 13.73
CA ASP A 205 -24.65 9.05 14.37
C ASP A 205 -24.75 9.20 15.90
N GLU A 206 -25.63 8.40 16.52
CA GLU A 206 -25.83 8.35 17.97
C GLU A 206 -24.51 8.09 18.72
N LEU A 207 -23.59 7.33 18.10
CA LEU A 207 -22.29 7.00 18.68
C LEU A 207 -21.32 8.19 18.75
N CYS A 208 -21.63 9.30 18.06
CA CYS A 208 -20.87 10.54 18.16
C CYS A 208 -21.43 11.55 19.16
N GLU A 209 -22.53 11.23 19.84
CA GLU A 209 -23.10 12.10 20.88
C GLU A 209 -22.30 12.00 22.19
N ASP A 210 -22.47 13.00 23.06
CA ASP A 210 -21.89 12.95 24.40
C ASP A 210 -22.52 11.78 25.19
N PRO A 211 -21.71 10.94 25.87
CA PRO A 211 -22.23 9.80 26.60
C PRO A 211 -23.12 10.27 27.77
N PRO A 212 -24.36 9.75 27.92
CA PRO A 212 -25.26 10.10 29.02
C PRO A 212 -24.55 10.01 30.37
N THR A 213 -24.65 11.06 31.17
CA THR A 213 -23.96 11.15 32.46
C THR A 213 -24.55 10.17 33.48
N PRO A 214 -23.78 9.73 34.49
CA PRO A 214 -24.31 8.90 35.57
C PRO A 214 -25.50 9.53 36.30
N GLU A 215 -25.55 10.87 36.36
CA GLU A 215 -26.64 11.62 36.99
C GLU A 215 -27.92 11.59 36.13
N GLU A 216 -27.80 11.75 34.81
CA GLU A 216 -28.95 11.62 33.88
C GLU A 216 -29.55 10.21 33.95
N ILE A 217 -28.69 9.18 33.97
CA ILE A 217 -29.13 7.78 34.11
C ILE A 217 -29.85 7.57 35.44
N ALA A 218 -29.29 8.06 36.55
CA ALA A 218 -29.89 7.88 37.88
C ALA A 218 -31.26 8.58 38.02
N ASN A 219 -31.46 9.70 37.34
CA ASN A 219 -32.70 10.47 37.38
C ASN A 219 -33.78 9.94 36.43
N ALA A 220 -33.44 9.06 35.49
CA ALA A 220 -34.37 8.51 34.52
C ALA A 220 -35.32 7.46 35.14
N PRO A 221 -36.58 7.39 34.65
CA PRO A 221 -37.53 6.38 35.09
C PRO A 221 -37.03 4.98 34.75
N GLU A 222 -37.40 4.00 35.57
CA GLU A 222 -37.09 2.60 35.29
C GLU A 222 -38.03 2.06 34.22
N ARG A 223 -37.50 1.28 33.29
CA ARG A 223 -38.32 0.62 32.28
C ARG A 223 -39.32 -0.34 32.94
N PRO A 224 -40.63 -0.22 32.65
CA PRO A 224 -41.64 -1.15 33.16
C PRO A 224 -41.36 -2.60 32.74
N GLU A 225 -41.74 -3.56 33.59
CA GLU A 225 -41.56 -5.00 33.31
C GLU A 225 -42.43 -5.49 32.14
N ASN A 226 -43.62 -4.91 31.96
CA ASN A 226 -44.52 -5.26 30.85
C ASN A 226 -44.25 -4.36 29.65
N GLU A 227 -44.05 -4.95 28.48
CA GLU A 227 -43.87 -4.21 27.22
C GLU A 227 -45.08 -3.34 26.84
N GLU A 228 -46.28 -3.71 27.29
CA GLU A 228 -47.51 -2.93 27.03
C GLU A 228 -47.52 -1.57 27.76
N ASP A 229 -46.72 -1.43 28.83
CA ASP A 229 -46.61 -0.21 29.63
C ASP A 229 -45.45 0.71 29.14
N TRP A 230 -44.76 0.33 28.06
CA TRP A 230 -43.65 1.12 27.51
C TRP A 230 -44.17 2.35 26.77
N ASP A 231 -43.68 3.52 27.18
CA ASP A 231 -43.95 4.80 26.51
C ASP A 231 -42.80 5.10 25.54
N PRO A 232 -43.05 5.17 24.23
CA PRO A 232 -42.01 5.45 23.24
C PRO A 232 -41.42 6.86 23.35
N ASP A 233 -42.08 7.79 24.05
CA ASP A 233 -41.61 9.17 24.22
C ASP A 233 -40.73 9.34 25.48
N VAL A 234 -40.49 8.27 26.24
CA VAL A 234 -39.72 8.29 27.49
C VAL A 234 -38.41 7.53 27.32
N GLU A 235 -37.27 8.20 27.55
CA GLU A 235 -35.98 7.52 27.70
C GLU A 235 -35.86 6.92 29.10
N TYR A 236 -35.87 5.59 29.18
CA TYR A 236 -35.70 4.89 30.45
C TYR A 236 -34.24 4.79 30.85
N ARG A 237 -34.01 4.54 32.15
CA ARG A 237 -32.69 4.30 32.73
C ARG A 237 -31.89 3.25 31.95
N GLN A 238 -32.53 2.15 31.57
CA GLN A 238 -31.91 1.07 30.80
C GLN A 238 -31.53 1.52 29.38
N ASP A 239 -32.31 2.40 28.74
CA ASP A 239 -32.00 2.95 27.42
C ASP A 239 -30.78 3.87 27.48
N LEU A 240 -30.76 4.80 28.44
CA LEU A 240 -29.64 5.71 28.65
C LEU A 240 -28.35 4.97 29.00
N GLN A 241 -28.45 3.93 29.84
CA GLN A 241 -27.31 3.09 30.18
C GLN A 241 -26.80 2.34 28.96
N ALA A 242 -27.70 1.70 28.19
CA ALA A 242 -27.31 1.01 26.96
C ALA A 242 -26.71 1.97 25.93
N LYS A 243 -27.22 3.19 25.81
CA LYS A 243 -26.68 4.25 24.94
C LYS A 243 -25.27 4.66 25.38
N ARG A 244 -25.08 4.91 26.67
CA ARG A 244 -23.77 5.21 27.25
C ARG A 244 -22.77 4.11 26.95
N ASP A 245 -23.14 2.85 27.19
CA ASP A 245 -22.26 1.71 26.97
C ASP A 245 -21.88 1.57 25.49
N ARG A 246 -22.84 1.73 24.56
CA ARG A 246 -22.56 1.74 23.11
C ARG A 246 -21.59 2.85 22.69
N ILE A 247 -21.78 4.08 23.19
CA ILE A 247 -20.90 5.21 22.87
C ILE A 247 -19.48 4.94 23.39
N LEU A 248 -19.34 4.42 24.62
CA LEU A 248 -18.04 4.12 25.20
C LEU A 248 -17.34 2.94 24.51
N GLU A 249 -18.08 1.92 24.08
CA GLU A 249 -17.54 0.78 23.31
C GLU A 249 -17.15 1.17 21.88
N ALA A 250 -17.78 2.20 21.30
CA ALA A 250 -17.44 2.74 19.98
C ALA A 250 -16.14 3.57 19.97
N VAL A 251 -15.60 3.93 21.14
CA VAL A 251 -14.33 4.63 21.26
C VAL A 251 -13.19 3.68 20.95
N ARG A 252 -12.39 4.02 19.94
CA ARG A 252 -11.24 3.21 19.55
C ARG A 252 -10.08 3.34 20.51
N THR A 253 -9.35 2.26 20.64
CA THR A 253 -8.11 2.17 21.40
C THR A 253 -7.03 1.48 20.59
N LEU A 254 -5.77 1.67 20.99
CA LEU A 254 -4.66 0.92 20.42
C LEU A 254 -4.64 -0.56 20.84
N GLU A 255 -5.53 -0.99 21.74
CA GLU A 255 -5.73 -2.42 22.02
C GLU A 255 -6.52 -3.12 20.89
N ASP A 256 -7.27 -2.36 20.09
CA ASP A 256 -8.07 -2.89 18.97
C ASP A 256 -7.20 -3.36 17.80
N ILE A 257 -5.98 -2.81 17.69
CA ILE A 257 -5.00 -3.13 16.65
C ILE A 257 -3.73 -3.62 17.33
N ASP A 258 -3.45 -4.91 17.24
CA ASP A 258 -2.24 -5.48 17.83
C ASP A 258 -1.03 -5.39 16.88
N GLU A 259 0.13 -5.88 17.34
CA GLU A 259 1.32 -5.90 16.49
C GLU A 259 1.19 -6.85 15.29
N GLU A 260 0.43 -7.95 15.41
CA GLU A 260 0.20 -8.90 14.33
C GLU A 260 -0.64 -8.29 13.21
N ASP A 261 -1.66 -7.49 13.55
CA ASP A 261 -2.44 -6.72 12.60
C ASP A 261 -1.57 -5.75 11.80
N ALA A 262 -0.70 -5.00 12.49
CA ALA A 262 0.25 -4.09 11.86
C ALA A 262 1.24 -4.83 10.94
N ARG A 263 1.79 -5.96 11.40
CA ARG A 263 2.68 -6.81 10.57
C ARG A 263 1.95 -7.40 9.37
N THR A 264 0.70 -7.83 9.53
CA THR A 264 -0.12 -8.39 8.46
C THR A 264 -0.42 -7.34 7.40
N TYR A 265 -0.81 -6.14 7.83
CA TYR A 265 -1.02 -5.00 6.95
C TYR A 265 0.25 -4.68 6.14
N LEU A 266 1.40 -4.49 6.81
CA LEU A 266 2.65 -4.17 6.12
C LEU A 266 3.09 -5.29 5.18
N THR A 267 3.03 -6.55 5.61
CA THR A 267 3.40 -7.71 4.78
C THR A 267 2.58 -7.75 3.50
N ARG A 268 1.28 -7.48 3.58
CA ARG A 268 0.39 -7.42 2.42
C ARG A 268 0.79 -6.31 1.45
N GLU A 269 1.02 -5.09 1.96
CA GLU A 269 1.45 -3.95 1.13
C GLU A 269 2.80 -4.23 0.46
N LEU A 270 3.80 -4.73 1.20
CA LEU A 270 5.14 -5.03 0.69
C LEU A 270 5.14 -6.16 -0.36
N ASN A 271 4.33 -7.20 -0.16
CA ASN A 271 4.17 -8.27 -1.13
C ASN A 271 3.54 -7.77 -2.42
N ALA A 272 2.55 -6.88 -2.34
CA ALA A 272 1.92 -6.30 -3.51
C ALA A 272 2.88 -5.41 -4.30
N ILE A 273 3.68 -4.58 -3.63
CA ILE A 273 4.76 -3.80 -4.28
C ILE A 273 5.78 -4.72 -4.94
N SER A 274 6.25 -5.74 -4.22
CA SER A 274 7.22 -6.71 -4.75
C SER A 274 6.69 -7.40 -6.00
N THR A 275 5.40 -7.73 -6.01
CA THR A 275 4.72 -8.34 -7.16
C THR A 275 4.61 -7.39 -8.33
N ASP A 276 4.21 -6.13 -8.10
CA ASP A 276 4.16 -5.11 -9.14
C ASP A 276 5.53 -4.88 -9.79
N VAL A 277 6.56 -4.69 -8.97
CA VAL A 277 7.95 -4.55 -9.44
C VAL A 277 8.36 -5.77 -10.25
N ALA A 278 8.13 -6.98 -9.74
CA ALA A 278 8.51 -8.23 -10.42
C ALA A 278 7.75 -8.44 -11.74
N ASN A 279 6.50 -7.99 -11.85
CA ASN A 279 5.69 -8.12 -13.06
C ASN A 279 6.19 -7.22 -14.20
N ARG A 280 6.97 -6.18 -13.91
CA ARG A 280 7.61 -5.36 -14.93
C ARG A 280 8.79 -6.04 -15.61
N TYR A 281 9.29 -7.16 -15.08
CA TYR A 281 10.45 -7.87 -15.61
C TYR A 281 10.11 -9.30 -16.03
N TYR A 282 10.75 -9.77 -17.09
CA TYR A 282 10.59 -11.13 -17.61
C TYR A 282 11.88 -11.60 -18.28
N LEU A 283 12.03 -12.90 -18.48
CA LEU A 283 13.13 -13.45 -19.27
C LEU A 283 12.72 -13.55 -20.73
N ASP A 284 13.65 -13.33 -21.66
CA ASP A 284 13.37 -13.48 -23.10
C ASP A 284 12.95 -14.90 -23.50
N ASN A 285 13.34 -15.90 -22.70
CA ASN A 285 12.83 -17.27 -22.76
C ASN A 285 12.46 -17.77 -21.36
N HIS A 286 11.43 -18.63 -21.29
CA HIS A 286 11.00 -19.30 -20.06
C HIS A 286 11.33 -20.80 -20.08
N VAL A 287 11.52 -21.37 -21.28
CA VAL A 287 12.04 -22.71 -21.50
C VAL A 287 13.10 -22.65 -22.59
N ALA A 288 14.23 -23.31 -22.37
CA ALA A 288 15.27 -23.54 -23.36
C ALA A 288 15.47 -25.04 -23.56
N SER A 289 15.68 -25.48 -24.80
CA SER A 289 15.93 -26.88 -25.12
C SER A 289 17.14 -27.03 -26.03
N HIS A 290 18.16 -27.73 -25.54
CA HIS A 290 19.45 -27.86 -26.21
C HIS A 290 19.84 -29.35 -26.30
N PRO A 291 20.44 -29.80 -27.41
CA PRO A 291 21.04 -31.13 -27.47
C PRO A 291 22.11 -31.31 -26.39
N ALA A 292 22.26 -32.52 -25.84
CA ALA A 292 23.39 -32.85 -24.95
C ALA A 292 24.77 -32.58 -25.60
N THR A 293 24.85 -32.59 -26.93
CA THR A 293 26.07 -32.27 -27.69
C THR A 293 26.35 -30.78 -27.85
N ASP A 294 25.39 -29.90 -27.54
CA ASP A 294 25.53 -28.46 -27.65
C ASP A 294 26.04 -27.85 -26.34
N THR A 295 27.34 -28.03 -26.10
CA THR A 295 28.06 -27.51 -24.92
C THR A 295 28.50 -26.05 -25.08
N GLY A 296 28.04 -25.37 -26.14
CA GLY A 296 28.35 -23.96 -26.38
C GLY A 296 27.66 -23.05 -25.36
N ILE A 297 28.27 -21.89 -25.10
CA ILE A 297 27.68 -20.88 -24.21
C ILE A 297 26.37 -20.37 -24.82
N LYS A 298 25.34 -20.32 -23.99
CA LYS A 298 24.01 -19.78 -24.23
C LYS A 298 23.81 -18.58 -23.31
N SER A 299 22.88 -17.71 -23.67
CA SER A 299 22.52 -16.54 -22.86
C SER A 299 21.02 -16.45 -22.72
N VAL A 300 20.57 -16.07 -21.53
CA VAL A 300 19.19 -15.65 -21.26
C VAL A 300 19.22 -14.20 -20.79
N SER A 301 18.40 -13.36 -21.42
CA SER A 301 18.35 -11.93 -21.12
C SER A 301 17.12 -11.59 -20.28
N ILE A 302 17.30 -10.75 -19.26
CA ILE A 302 16.23 -10.07 -18.56
C ILE A 302 15.71 -8.94 -19.45
N ARG A 303 14.39 -8.77 -19.48
CA ARG A 303 13.67 -7.74 -20.24
C ARG A 303 12.74 -6.99 -19.30
N LYS A 304 12.43 -5.73 -19.64
CA LYS A 304 11.52 -4.87 -18.90
C LYS A 304 10.36 -4.44 -19.77
N ILE A 305 9.15 -4.42 -19.22
CA ILE A 305 7.96 -3.92 -19.92
C ILE A 305 8.08 -2.40 -20.06
N GLY A 306 7.96 -1.92 -21.30
CA GLY A 306 7.95 -0.48 -21.60
C GLY A 306 9.31 0.21 -21.48
N GLY A 307 10.42 -0.52 -21.62
CA GLY A 307 11.75 0.08 -21.65
C GLY A 307 12.89 -0.95 -21.61
N THR A 308 14.12 -0.45 -21.48
CA THR A 308 15.32 -1.29 -21.25
C THR A 308 15.47 -1.58 -19.76
N PRO A 309 15.83 -2.81 -19.36
CA PRO A 309 16.17 -3.07 -17.96
C PRO A 309 17.43 -2.28 -17.56
N ALA A 310 17.39 -1.67 -16.37
CA ALA A 310 18.56 -1.13 -15.68
C ALA A 310 18.61 -1.83 -14.33
N LEU A 311 19.69 -2.55 -14.08
CA LEU A 311 19.88 -3.36 -12.89
C LEU A 311 21.02 -2.78 -12.06
N ALA A 312 20.90 -2.87 -10.75
CA ALA A 312 21.95 -2.55 -9.81
C ALA A 312 22.76 -3.79 -9.40
N ASP A 313 22.19 -5.00 -9.55
CA ASP A 313 22.86 -6.26 -9.22
C ASP A 313 22.18 -7.48 -9.87
N ILE A 314 22.91 -8.60 -9.99
CA ILE A 314 22.40 -9.90 -10.46
C ILE A 314 23.16 -11.07 -9.85
N GLU A 315 22.42 -12.12 -9.53
CA GLU A 315 22.89 -13.42 -9.06
C GLU A 315 22.14 -14.51 -9.82
N ALA A 316 22.81 -15.65 -10.05
CA ALA A 316 22.18 -16.80 -10.69
C ALA A 316 22.74 -18.12 -10.18
N ILE A 317 21.87 -19.10 -10.04
CA ILE A 317 22.23 -20.48 -9.73
C ILE A 317 21.56 -21.45 -10.71
N SER A 318 22.09 -22.66 -10.78
CA SER A 318 21.45 -23.81 -11.42
C SER A 318 20.99 -24.77 -10.32
N THR A 319 19.74 -25.23 -10.38
CA THR A 319 19.23 -26.24 -9.43
C THR A 319 19.91 -27.60 -9.61
N ARG A 320 20.45 -27.87 -10.80
CA ARG A 320 21.33 -29.02 -11.10
C ARG A 320 22.63 -28.58 -11.78
N PRO A 321 23.65 -28.18 -11.02
CA PRO A 321 24.93 -27.74 -11.57
C PRO A 321 25.69 -28.82 -12.35
N SER A 322 25.36 -30.10 -12.18
CA SER A 322 25.91 -31.19 -13.00
C SER A 322 25.40 -31.18 -14.44
N ASP A 323 24.19 -30.65 -14.64
CA ASP A 323 23.46 -30.75 -15.91
C ASP A 323 23.57 -29.45 -16.69
N VAL A 324 23.46 -28.32 -15.99
CA VAL A 324 23.56 -26.98 -16.56
C VAL A 324 24.41 -26.13 -15.63
N VAL A 325 25.45 -25.51 -16.18
CA VAL A 325 26.43 -24.72 -15.42
C VAL A 325 26.25 -23.25 -15.75
N ILE A 326 26.20 -22.40 -14.72
CA ILE A 326 26.27 -20.94 -14.89
C ILE A 326 27.69 -20.56 -15.29
N HIS A 327 27.84 -19.86 -16.41
CA HIS A 327 29.11 -19.36 -16.89
C HIS A 327 29.42 -17.97 -16.33
N SER A 328 28.46 -17.05 -16.44
CA SER A 328 28.60 -15.66 -16.02
C SER A 328 27.23 -15.05 -15.74
N ALA A 329 27.18 -14.02 -14.88
CA ALA A 329 26.01 -13.19 -14.66
C ALA A 329 26.43 -11.72 -14.79
N ASP A 330 25.84 -11.01 -15.75
CA ASP A 330 26.18 -9.63 -16.09
C ASP A 330 24.97 -8.73 -15.87
N TRP A 331 25.01 -7.91 -14.80
CA TRP A 331 23.94 -6.99 -14.47
C TRP A 331 23.87 -5.82 -15.46
N GLN A 332 25.00 -5.42 -16.07
CA GLN A 332 25.06 -4.30 -17.03
C GLN A 332 24.41 -4.71 -18.36
N GLY A 333 24.70 -5.93 -18.82
CA GLY A 333 24.05 -6.54 -19.97
C GLY A 333 22.65 -7.09 -19.67
N ALA A 334 22.24 -7.12 -18.40
CA ALA A 334 21.02 -7.74 -17.91
C ALA A 334 20.86 -9.19 -18.42
N ALA A 335 21.94 -9.98 -18.39
CA ALA A 335 21.98 -11.31 -18.98
C ALA A 335 22.75 -12.31 -18.11
N VAL A 336 22.37 -13.58 -18.22
CA VAL A 336 23.08 -14.69 -17.60
C VAL A 336 23.48 -15.67 -18.68
N GLU A 337 24.75 -16.05 -18.68
CA GLU A 337 25.30 -17.03 -19.59
C GLU A 337 25.44 -18.38 -18.92
N TYR A 338 25.16 -19.44 -19.66
CA TYR A 338 25.18 -20.81 -19.17
C TYR A 338 25.53 -21.78 -20.29
N PHE A 339 25.91 -23.00 -19.94
CA PHE A 339 26.09 -24.08 -20.92
C PHE A 339 25.60 -25.41 -20.36
N VAL A 340 25.30 -26.33 -21.27
CA VAL A 340 24.86 -27.70 -20.93
C VAL A 340 26.08 -28.60 -20.73
N SER A 341 26.06 -29.37 -19.64
CA SER A 341 27.05 -30.40 -19.33
C SER A 341 26.45 -31.78 -19.03
N GLY A 342 25.13 -31.87 -18.88
CA GLY A 342 24.41 -33.10 -18.57
C GLY A 342 24.09 -33.97 -19.79
N GLU A 343 23.49 -35.12 -19.52
CA GLU A 343 23.07 -36.09 -20.53
C GLU A 343 21.65 -35.80 -21.07
N SER A 344 21.33 -36.38 -22.24
CA SER A 344 19.98 -36.32 -22.83
C SER A 344 18.94 -36.88 -21.86
N GLY A 345 17.82 -36.18 -21.73
CA GLY A 345 16.78 -36.45 -20.73
C GLY A 345 16.97 -35.69 -19.41
N GLY A 346 18.09 -34.97 -19.23
CA GLY A 346 18.33 -34.10 -18.07
C GLY A 346 17.48 -32.81 -18.11
N GLU A 347 17.24 -32.25 -16.93
CA GLU A 347 16.48 -31.01 -16.75
C GLU A 347 17.03 -30.22 -15.56
N SER A 348 17.27 -28.93 -15.74
CA SER A 348 17.67 -28.01 -14.68
C SER A 348 16.86 -26.71 -14.76
N GLU A 349 16.73 -26.02 -13.64
CA GLU A 349 16.23 -24.65 -13.58
C GLU A 349 17.38 -23.69 -13.30
N LEU A 350 17.47 -22.63 -14.10
CA LEU A 350 18.31 -21.49 -13.78
C LEU A 350 17.45 -20.49 -13.01
N VAL A 351 17.82 -20.25 -11.75
CA VAL A 351 17.15 -19.28 -10.89
C VAL A 351 17.98 -18.00 -10.90
N LEU A 352 17.40 -16.92 -11.42
CA LEU A 352 18.02 -15.61 -11.50
C LEU A 352 17.39 -14.72 -10.43
N SER A 353 18.22 -14.12 -9.57
CA SER A 353 17.83 -13.08 -8.62
C SER A 353 18.51 -11.78 -9.02
N PHE A 354 17.78 -10.70 -9.24
CA PHE A 354 18.38 -9.42 -9.65
C PHE A 354 17.69 -8.25 -8.98
N ARG A 355 18.44 -7.17 -8.77
CA ARG A 355 17.92 -5.93 -8.20
C ARG A 355 17.81 -4.86 -9.28
N PRO A 356 16.60 -4.40 -9.66
CA PRO A 356 16.45 -3.24 -10.52
C PRO A 356 16.98 -1.95 -9.90
N GLU A 357 17.41 -0.99 -10.71
CA GLU A 357 17.72 0.35 -10.21
C GLU A 357 16.48 1.08 -9.65
N GLY A 358 16.70 1.96 -8.68
CA GLY A 358 15.65 2.79 -8.06
C GLY A 358 14.76 2.03 -7.06
N THR A 359 15.17 0.84 -6.62
CA THR A 359 14.51 0.07 -5.56
C THR A 359 15.51 -0.84 -4.86
N TYR A 360 15.33 -1.09 -3.56
CA TYR A 360 16.09 -2.11 -2.84
C TYR A 360 15.57 -3.54 -3.12
N ARG A 361 14.39 -3.66 -3.76
CA ARG A 361 13.68 -4.92 -3.92
C ARG A 361 14.29 -5.80 -5.02
N TRP A 362 14.59 -7.04 -4.65
CA TRP A 362 15.08 -8.09 -5.55
C TRP A 362 13.91 -8.79 -6.26
N VAL A 363 14.14 -9.15 -7.52
CA VAL A 363 13.21 -9.85 -8.38
C VAL A 363 13.78 -11.20 -8.74
N ARG A 364 12.97 -12.25 -8.61
CA ARG A 364 13.33 -13.62 -9.00
C ARG A 364 12.62 -14.03 -10.28
N LYS A 365 13.36 -14.66 -11.19
CA LYS A 365 12.85 -15.30 -12.42
C LYS A 365 13.54 -16.63 -12.64
N GLN A 366 12.88 -17.54 -13.34
CA GLN A 366 13.38 -18.89 -13.58
C GLN A 366 13.34 -19.21 -15.07
N LEU A 367 14.38 -19.87 -15.56
CA LEU A 367 14.44 -20.47 -16.89
C LEU A 367 14.54 -21.98 -16.72
N ARG A 368 13.60 -22.72 -17.31
CA ARG A 368 13.69 -24.18 -17.40
C ARG A 368 14.58 -24.58 -18.57
N VAL A 369 15.59 -25.41 -18.34
CA VAL A 369 16.51 -25.90 -19.38
C VAL A 369 16.36 -27.41 -19.52
N ILE A 370 16.01 -27.86 -20.71
CA ILE A 370 15.81 -29.26 -21.07
C ILE A 370 16.96 -29.72 -21.97
N ILE A 371 17.60 -30.83 -21.59
CA ILE A 371 18.66 -31.46 -22.37
C ILE A 371 18.06 -32.57 -23.21
N ARG A 372 18.13 -32.47 -24.53
CA ARG A 372 17.55 -33.45 -25.47
C ARG A 372 18.58 -34.30 -26.18
#